data_AF-A0A4Y8BU53-F1
#
_entry.id   AF-A0A4Y8BU53-F1
#
_cell.length_a   1.000
_cell.length_b   1.000
_cell.length_c   1.000
_cell.angle_alpha   90.00
_cell.angle_beta   90.00
_cell.angle_gamma   90.00
#
_symmetry.space_group_name_H-M   'P 1'
#
loop_
_entity.id
_entity.type
_entity.pdbx_description
1 polymer ?
#
loop_
_entity_poly.entity_id
_entity_poly.type
_entity_poly.pdbx_seq_one_letter_code
_entity_poly.pdbx_strand_id
1 'polypeptide(L)'
;MVSFQNLLLILQGKVEVVSLMPYKDKIEALSDEKITQIQFLNFKNPIIGLLLGLIPAWILCGLSLDRLYKGDIFLGIMKIVFWILSFVWIFIAIAIKIAAFDELDYSDDMQAVMTLFVAFLGFFVLFIWNLVDFFLVWQGIKKDNLKKIVNFLEQN
;
A
#
# COMPACT_ATOMS: atom_id res chain seq x y z
N MET A 1 23.25 4.15 -29.24
CA MET A 1 21.93 4.80 -29.38
C MET A 1 20.88 3.95 -28.68
N VAL A 2 20.79 4.10 -27.36
CA VAL A 2 19.65 3.57 -26.61
C VAL A 2 18.45 4.41 -27.00
N SER A 3 17.55 3.86 -27.82
CA SER A 3 16.37 4.60 -28.27
C SER A 3 15.42 4.84 -27.10
N PHE A 4 14.60 5.89 -27.20
CA PHE A 4 13.48 6.15 -26.27
C PHE A 4 12.64 4.89 -26.01
N GLN A 5 12.46 4.05 -27.03
CA GLN A 5 11.75 2.77 -26.93
C GLN A 5 12.42 1.77 -25.97
N ASN A 6 13.76 1.70 -25.97
CA ASN A 6 14.50 0.82 -25.04
C ASN A 6 14.30 1.27 -23.59
N LEU A 7 14.30 2.58 -23.34
CA LEU A 7 14.03 3.12 -22.00
C LEU A 7 12.59 2.82 -21.56
N LEU A 8 11.62 2.95 -22.46
CA LEU A 8 10.22 2.60 -22.17
C LEU A 8 10.06 1.13 -21.78
N LEU A 9 10.76 0.21 -22.46
CA LEU A 9 10.75 -1.22 -22.12
C LEU A 9 11.31 -1.48 -20.71
N ILE A 10 12.39 -0.80 -20.32
CA ILE A 10 13.01 -0.95 -18.98
C ILE A 10 12.10 -0.38 -17.87
N LEU A 11 11.40 0.71 -18.16
CA LEU A 11 10.50 1.38 -17.22
C LEU A 11 9.07 0.80 -17.23
N GLN A 12 8.79 -0.13 -18.14
CA GLN A 12 7.50 -0.76 -18.25
C GLN A 12 7.10 -1.41 -16.92
N GLY A 13 5.88 -1.14 -16.48
CA GLY A 13 5.37 -1.61 -15.19
C GLY A 13 5.82 -0.78 -13.98
N LYS A 14 6.95 -0.04 -14.06
CA LYS A 14 7.41 0.87 -12.99
C LYS A 14 6.83 2.27 -13.09
N VAL A 15 6.53 2.73 -14.30
CA VAL A 15 5.97 4.05 -14.61
C VAL A 15 4.79 3.88 -15.57
N GLU A 16 3.91 4.88 -15.62
CA GLU A 16 2.89 4.96 -16.65
C GLU A 16 3.49 5.48 -17.96
N VAL A 17 3.69 4.60 -18.94
CA VAL A 17 4.38 4.92 -20.21
C VAL A 17 3.78 6.12 -20.93
N VAL A 18 2.44 6.25 -20.92
CA VAL A 18 1.73 7.38 -21.54
C VAL A 18 2.18 8.72 -20.95
N SER A 19 2.49 8.76 -19.66
CA SER A 19 2.94 9.99 -18.97
C SER A 19 4.37 10.41 -19.33
N LEU A 20 5.15 9.54 -19.98
CA LEU A 20 6.50 9.85 -20.47
C LEU A 20 6.51 10.41 -21.90
N MET A 21 5.41 10.27 -22.65
CA MET A 21 5.32 10.74 -24.05
C MET A 21 5.61 12.23 -24.23
N PRO A 22 5.16 13.15 -23.34
CA PRO A 22 5.49 14.57 -23.46
C PRO A 22 6.99 14.89 -23.36
N TYR A 23 7.78 13.96 -22.81
CA TYR A 23 9.22 14.12 -22.60
C TYR A 23 10.06 13.39 -23.65
N LYS A 24 9.43 12.83 -24.68
CA LYS A 24 10.10 12.03 -25.73
C LYS A 24 11.31 12.76 -26.30
N ASP A 25 11.11 13.98 -26.81
CA ASP A 25 12.17 14.74 -27.48
C ASP A 25 13.34 15.04 -26.54
N LYS A 26 13.04 15.33 -25.26
CA LYS A 26 14.06 15.54 -24.23
C LYS A 26 14.86 14.27 -23.96
N ILE A 27 14.20 13.12 -23.90
CA ILE A 27 14.85 11.83 -23.66
C ILE A 27 15.70 11.43 -24.86
N GLU A 28 15.23 11.65 -26.09
CA GLU A 28 15.99 11.37 -27.32
C GLU A 28 17.21 12.30 -27.49
N ALA A 29 17.16 13.50 -26.92
CA ALA A 29 18.29 14.43 -26.89
C ALA A 29 19.36 14.09 -25.81
N LEU A 30 19.09 13.17 -24.88
CA LEU A 30 20.05 12.77 -23.86
C LEU A 30 21.19 11.92 -24.46
N SER A 31 22.38 12.05 -23.87
CA SER A 31 23.47 11.12 -24.14
C SER A 31 23.18 9.71 -23.59
N ASP A 32 23.78 8.69 -24.19
CA ASP A 32 23.66 7.29 -23.75
C ASP A 32 24.09 7.12 -22.26
N GLU A 33 25.01 7.97 -21.77
CA GLU A 33 25.42 8.01 -20.35
C GLU A 33 24.30 8.51 -19.42
N LYS A 34 23.61 9.59 -19.78
CA LYS A 34 22.49 10.12 -18.99
C LYS A 34 21.30 9.14 -18.97
N ILE A 35 21.05 8.45 -20.08
CA ILE A 35 20.03 7.38 -20.13
C ILE A 35 20.37 6.24 -19.17
N THR A 36 21.65 5.88 -19.08
CA THR A 36 22.14 4.88 -18.13
C THR A 36 21.93 5.35 -16.68
N GLN A 37 22.18 6.63 -16.37
CA GLN A 37 21.90 7.21 -15.05
C GLN A 37 20.42 7.14 -14.67
N ILE A 38 19.50 7.34 -15.63
CA ILE A 38 18.06 7.17 -15.40
C ILE A 38 17.75 5.76 -14.90
N GLN A 39 18.37 4.72 -15.48
CA GLN A 39 18.15 3.32 -15.08
C GLN A 39 18.61 3.05 -13.64
N PHE A 40 19.62 3.79 -13.17
CA PHE A 40 20.14 3.70 -11.81
C PHE A 40 19.39 4.57 -10.78
N LEU A 41 18.38 5.33 -11.21
CA LEU A 41 17.49 5.98 -10.25
C LEU A 41 16.76 4.93 -9.41
N ASN A 42 16.60 5.23 -8.13
CA ASN A 42 15.98 4.32 -7.17
C ASN A 42 14.46 4.22 -7.41
N PHE A 43 14.04 3.46 -8.41
CA PHE A 43 12.65 3.20 -8.73
C PHE A 43 12.08 2.11 -7.83
N LYS A 44 10.96 2.41 -7.17
CA LYS A 44 10.21 1.40 -6.41
C LYS A 44 9.37 0.58 -7.38
N ASN A 45 9.12 -0.69 -7.06
CA ASN A 45 8.32 -1.57 -7.91
C ASN A 45 6.86 -1.57 -7.43
N PRO A 46 5.89 -1.14 -8.27
CA PRO A 46 4.47 -1.18 -7.92
C PRO A 46 3.96 -2.57 -7.52
N ILE A 47 4.49 -3.63 -8.14
CA ILE A 47 4.13 -5.02 -7.82
C ILE A 47 4.60 -5.39 -6.42
N ILE A 48 5.83 -5.01 -6.05
CA ILE A 48 6.32 -5.25 -4.68
C ILE A 48 5.45 -4.51 -3.67
N GLY A 49 5.09 -3.26 -3.97
CA GLY A 49 4.15 -2.50 -3.12
C GLY A 49 2.80 -3.21 -2.96
N LEU A 50 2.26 -3.77 -4.04
CA LEU A 50 1.00 -4.52 -4.01
C LEU A 50 1.12 -5.82 -3.19
N LEU A 51 2.20 -6.59 -3.38
CA LEU A 51 2.45 -7.83 -2.64
C LEU A 51 2.62 -7.58 -1.13
N LEU A 52 3.31 -6.50 -0.76
CA LEU A 52 3.47 -6.06 0.63
C LEU A 52 2.17 -5.52 1.24
N GLY A 53 1.19 -5.19 0.41
CA GLY A 53 -0.17 -4.92 0.84
C GLY A 53 -0.96 -6.20 1.06
N LEU A 54 -1.08 -7.01 0.00
CA LEU A 54 -1.94 -8.19 -0.06
C LEU A 54 -1.52 -9.32 0.88
N ILE A 55 -0.25 -9.71 0.85
CA ILE A 55 0.22 -10.89 1.60
C ILE A 55 0.12 -10.64 3.12
N PRO A 56 0.65 -9.53 3.66
CA PRO A 56 0.49 -9.24 5.08
C PRO A 56 -0.97 -9.05 5.48
N ALA A 57 -1.79 -8.40 4.63
CA ALA A 57 -3.19 -8.18 4.96
C ALA A 57 -3.95 -9.51 5.07
N TRP A 58 -3.60 -10.49 4.25
CA TRP A 58 -4.20 -11.83 4.32
C TRP A 58 -3.70 -12.64 5.52
N ILE A 59 -2.40 -12.61 5.84
CA ILE A 59 -1.81 -13.41 6.93
C ILE A 59 -2.11 -12.80 8.31
N LEU A 60 -2.10 -11.47 8.42
CA LEU A 60 -2.20 -10.74 9.67
C LEU A 60 -3.57 -10.07 9.86
N CYS A 61 -4.62 -10.63 9.26
CA CYS A 61 -6.01 -10.17 9.43
C CYS A 61 -6.17 -8.65 9.21
N GLY A 62 -5.66 -8.13 8.09
CA GLY A 62 -5.84 -6.75 7.68
C GLY A 62 -4.67 -5.80 7.96
N LEU A 63 -3.51 -6.28 8.43
CA LEU A 63 -2.31 -5.44 8.51
C LEU A 63 -1.62 -5.34 7.14
N SER A 64 -1.43 -4.15 6.60
CA SER A 64 -0.78 -3.95 5.29
C SER A 64 0.46 -3.05 5.39
N LEU A 65 1.53 -3.39 4.66
CA LEU A 65 2.83 -2.66 4.72
C LEU A 65 3.14 -1.87 3.44
N ASP A 66 2.19 -1.83 2.49
CA ASP A 66 2.29 -1.17 1.19
C ASP A 66 2.65 0.33 1.29
N ARG A 67 2.06 1.06 2.25
CA ARG A 67 2.34 2.50 2.49
C ARG A 67 3.75 2.75 2.99
N LEU A 68 4.26 1.90 3.88
CA LEU A 68 5.64 1.98 4.37
C LEU A 68 6.62 1.75 3.23
N TYR A 69 6.35 0.76 2.38
CA TYR A 69 7.17 0.50 1.19
C TYR A 69 7.13 1.68 0.23
N LYS A 70 5.95 2.24 -0.07
CA LYS A 70 5.82 3.43 -0.92
C LYS A 70 6.60 4.62 -0.35
N GLY A 71 6.65 4.76 0.97
CA GLY A 71 7.32 5.86 1.67
C GLY A 71 6.34 6.84 2.34
N ASP A 72 5.04 6.56 2.30
CA ASP A 72 4.01 7.29 3.03
C ASP A 72 4.01 6.85 4.51
N ILE A 73 5.10 7.14 5.23
CA ILE A 73 5.37 6.60 6.58
C ILE A 73 4.24 6.91 7.56
N PHE A 74 3.74 8.15 7.56
CA PHE A 74 2.69 8.58 8.48
C PHE A 74 1.40 7.76 8.33
N LEU A 75 0.92 7.59 7.09
CA LEU A 75 -0.26 6.75 6.78
C LEU A 75 -0.01 5.28 7.11
N GLY A 76 1.21 4.78 6.87
CA GLY A 76 1.59 3.42 7.25
C GLY A 76 1.53 3.19 8.76
N ILE A 77 2.05 4.12 9.57
CA ILE A 77 1.99 4.04 11.04
C ILE A 77 0.54 4.10 11.53
N MET A 78 -0.29 4.99 10.99
CA MET A 78 -1.71 5.07 11.36
C MET A 78 -2.43 3.74 11.15
N LYS A 79 -2.17 3.03 10.05
CA LYS A 79 -2.74 1.69 9.82
C LYS A 79 -2.32 0.69 10.89
N ILE A 80 -1.04 0.66 11.26
CA ILE A 80 -0.54 -0.25 12.30
C ILE A 80 -1.24 0.05 13.63
N VAL A 81 -1.36 1.34 13.99
CA VAL A 81 -2.01 1.74 15.24
C VAL A 81 -3.49 1.33 15.25
N PHE A 82 -4.25 1.59 14.17
CA PHE A 82 -5.65 1.15 14.07
C PHE A 82 -5.80 -0.37 14.15
N TRP A 83 -4.88 -1.11 13.53
CA TRP A 83 -4.85 -2.56 13.61
C TRP A 83 -4.61 -3.04 15.05
N ILE A 84 -3.60 -2.50 15.76
CA ILE A 84 -3.33 -2.84 17.16
C ILE A 84 -4.54 -2.54 18.05
N LEU A 85 -5.13 -1.35 17.91
CA LEU A 85 -6.31 -0.95 18.71
C LEU A 85 -7.50 -1.90 18.48
N SER A 86 -7.70 -2.35 17.25
CA SER A 86 -8.76 -3.31 16.91
C SER A 86 -8.55 -4.66 17.59
N PHE A 87 -7.30 -5.14 17.62
CA PHE A 87 -6.94 -6.39 18.31
C PHE A 87 -7.08 -6.27 19.84
N VAL A 88 -6.55 -5.20 20.43
CA VAL A 88 -6.68 -4.93 21.87
C VAL A 88 -8.15 -4.94 22.28
N TRP A 89 -9.03 -4.37 21.46
CA TRP A 89 -10.44 -4.30 21.80
C TRP A 89 -11.11 -5.68 21.84
N ILE A 90 -10.76 -6.57 20.90
CA ILE A 90 -11.27 -7.95 20.88
C ILE A 90 -10.79 -8.74 22.09
N PHE A 91 -9.51 -8.62 22.46
CA PHE A 91 -8.98 -9.32 23.63
C PHE A 91 -9.64 -8.86 24.93
N ILE A 92 -9.90 -7.55 25.10
CA ILE A 92 -10.62 -7.02 26.26
C ILE A 92 -12.05 -7.58 26.30
N ALA A 93 -12.76 -7.58 25.17
CA ALA A 93 -14.12 -8.11 25.10
C ALA A 93 -14.20 -9.59 25.48
N ILE A 94 -13.26 -10.41 24.99
CA ILE A 94 -13.17 -11.84 25.34
C ILE A 94 -12.83 -12.02 26.83
N ALA A 95 -11.87 -11.27 27.37
CA ALA A 95 -11.45 -11.38 28.76
C ALA A 95 -12.58 -11.07 29.75
N ILE A 96 -13.37 -10.02 29.48
CA ILE A 96 -14.56 -9.66 30.28
C ILE A 96 -15.56 -10.82 30.29
N LYS A 97 -15.81 -11.44 29.14
CA LYS A 97 -16.77 -12.57 29.04
C LYS A 97 -16.28 -13.83 29.74
N ILE A 98 -14.99 -14.14 29.69
CA ILE A 98 -14.41 -15.27 30.44
C ILE A 98 -14.52 -15.02 31.95
N ALA A 99 -14.29 -13.79 32.42
CA ALA A 99 -14.38 -13.46 33.84
C ALA A 99 -15.82 -13.52 34.37
N ALA A 100 -16.82 -13.35 33.51
CA ALA A 100 -18.25 -13.40 33.85
C ALA A 100 -18.89 -14.80 33.70
N PHE A 101 -18.09 -15.86 33.47
CA PHE A 101 -18.56 -17.19 33.05
C PHE A 101 -19.53 -17.90 34.04
N ASP A 102 -19.64 -17.47 35.29
CA ASP A 102 -20.55 -18.06 36.29
C ASP A 102 -22.01 -17.52 36.22
N GLU A 103 -22.28 -16.44 35.49
CA GLU A 103 -23.62 -15.84 35.35
C GLU A 103 -24.17 -16.03 33.93
N LEU A 104 -24.57 -17.25 33.54
CA LEU A 104 -25.18 -17.50 32.23
C LEU A 104 -26.69 -17.26 32.28
N ASP A 105 -27.10 -16.00 32.12
CA ASP A 105 -28.50 -15.62 31.86
C ASP A 105 -28.72 -15.47 30.33
N TYR A 106 -29.93 -15.80 29.84
CA TYR A 106 -30.25 -15.86 28.41
C TYR A 106 -30.03 -14.52 27.65
N SER A 107 -29.98 -13.39 28.36
CA SER A 107 -29.64 -12.08 27.79
C SER A 107 -28.18 -11.94 27.32
N ASP A 108 -27.27 -12.77 27.83
CA ASP A 108 -25.84 -12.70 27.49
C ASP A 108 -25.51 -13.20 26.08
N ASP A 109 -26.29 -14.15 25.56
CA ASP A 109 -26.11 -14.70 24.21
C ASP A 109 -26.37 -13.63 23.13
N MET A 110 -27.41 -12.82 23.31
CA MET A 110 -27.72 -11.71 22.38
C MET A 110 -26.62 -10.66 22.39
N GLN A 111 -26.04 -10.36 23.56
CA GLN A 111 -24.94 -9.38 23.66
C GLN A 111 -23.63 -9.92 23.04
N ALA A 112 -23.36 -11.21 23.16
CA ALA A 112 -22.22 -11.86 22.52
C ALA A 112 -22.33 -11.80 20.99
N VAL A 113 -23.52 -12.11 20.44
CA VAL A 113 -23.80 -11.99 18.99
C VAL A 113 -23.60 -10.56 18.50
N MET A 114 -24.10 -9.56 19.23
CA MET A 114 -23.91 -8.15 18.89
C MET A 114 -22.43 -7.72 18.95
N THR A 115 -21.66 -8.25 19.90
CA THR A 115 -20.22 -7.94 20.04
C THR A 115 -19.41 -8.51 18.88
N LEU A 116 -19.67 -9.76 18.49
CA LEU A 116 -19.05 -10.39 17.32
C LEU A 116 -19.43 -9.68 16.02
N PHE A 117 -20.68 -9.24 15.89
CA PHE A 117 -21.14 -8.46 14.74
C PHE A 117 -20.41 -7.12 14.61
N VAL A 118 -20.25 -6.37 15.72
CA VAL A 118 -19.51 -5.10 15.72
C VAL A 118 -18.02 -5.33 15.39
N ALA A 119 -17.40 -6.37 15.93
CA ALA A 119 -16.01 -6.72 15.60
C ALA A 119 -15.85 -7.07 14.12
N PHE A 120 -16.78 -7.85 13.56
CA PHE A 120 -16.83 -8.18 12.14
C PHE A 120 -16.95 -6.93 11.26
N LEU A 121 -17.85 -5.99 11.61
CA LEU A 121 -17.99 -4.73 10.89
C LEU A 121 -16.69 -3.90 10.93
N GLY A 122 -15.99 -3.88 12.08
CA GLY A 122 -14.70 -3.21 12.21
C GLY A 122 -13.63 -3.77 11.26
N PHE A 123 -13.47 -5.10 11.22
CA PHE A 123 -12.55 -5.74 10.28
C PHE A 123 -12.98 -5.57 8.83
N PHE A 124 -14.28 -5.53 8.55
CA PHE A 124 -14.79 -5.28 7.20
C PHE A 124 -14.41 -3.87 6.72
N VAL A 125 -14.52 -2.85 7.58
CA VAL A 125 -14.07 -1.48 7.26
C VAL A 125 -12.55 -1.45 6.98
N LEU A 126 -11.74 -2.14 7.80
CA LEU A 126 -10.29 -2.26 7.57
C LEU A 126 -9.98 -2.98 6.25
N PHE A 127 -10.75 -4.01 5.91
CA PHE A 127 -10.62 -4.73 4.65
C PHE A 127 -10.89 -3.82 3.44
N ILE A 128 -11.99 -3.05 3.47
CA ILE A 128 -12.33 -2.09 2.41
C ILE A 128 -11.26 -1.00 2.29
N TRP A 129 -10.75 -0.47 3.41
CA TRP A 129 -9.65 0.49 3.37
C TRP A 129 -8.42 -0.12 2.68
N ASN A 130 -8.00 -1.32 3.05
CA ASN A 130 -6.86 -1.98 2.40
C ASN A 130 -7.07 -2.19 0.91
N LEU A 131 -8.28 -2.57 0.49
CA LEU A 131 -8.61 -2.75 -0.92
C LEU A 131 -8.42 -1.44 -1.71
N VAL A 132 -8.94 -0.33 -1.19
CA VAL A 132 -8.76 1.00 -1.80
C VAL A 132 -7.27 1.37 -1.84
N ASP A 133 -6.55 1.10 -0.76
CA ASP A 133 -5.15 1.45 -0.64
C ASP A 133 -4.25 0.69 -1.62
N PHE A 134 -4.57 -0.55 -1.98
CA PHE A 134 -3.84 -1.29 -3.00
C PHE A 134 -3.80 -0.55 -4.34
N PHE A 135 -4.92 0.02 -4.76
CA PHE A 135 -5.00 0.83 -5.98
C PHE A 135 -4.24 2.15 -5.82
N LEU A 136 -4.41 2.83 -4.69
CA LEU A 136 -3.75 4.12 -4.42
C LEU A 136 -2.23 4.00 -4.33
N VAL A 137 -1.71 2.92 -3.74
CA VAL A 137 -0.27 2.68 -3.65
C VAL A 137 0.32 2.28 -4.98
N TRP A 138 -0.35 1.39 -5.72
CA TRP A 138 0.08 1.00 -7.06
C TRP A 138 0.24 2.21 -7.98
N GLN A 139 -0.78 3.07 -8.05
CA GLN A 139 -0.72 4.30 -8.84
C GLN A 139 0.27 5.31 -8.25
N GLY A 140 0.31 5.44 -6.92
CA GLY A 140 1.21 6.34 -6.21
C GLY A 140 2.67 6.06 -6.54
N ILE A 141 3.12 4.80 -6.49
CA ILE A 141 4.50 4.42 -6.82
C ILE A 141 4.84 4.79 -8.27
N LYS A 142 3.93 4.57 -9.22
CA LYS A 142 4.15 4.95 -10.63
C LYS A 142 4.31 6.45 -10.79
N LYS A 143 3.49 7.25 -10.10
CA LYS A 143 3.59 8.72 -10.09
C LYS A 143 4.89 9.21 -9.44
N ASP A 144 5.31 8.59 -8.34
CA ASP A 144 6.55 8.96 -7.65
C ASP A 144 7.79 8.63 -8.51
N ASN A 145 7.77 7.48 -9.20
CA ASN A 145 8.82 7.10 -10.15
C ASN A 145 8.87 8.05 -11.36
N LEU A 146 7.70 8.44 -11.91
CA LEU A 146 7.64 9.43 -12.98
C LEU A 146 8.28 10.75 -12.55
N LYS A 147 7.92 11.25 -11.36
CA LYS A 147 8.46 12.50 -10.81
C LYS A 147 9.99 12.48 -10.73
N LYS A 148 10.59 11.35 -10.36
CA LYS A 148 12.07 11.19 -10.36
C LYS A 148 12.67 11.35 -11.75
N ILE A 149 12.04 10.77 -12.77
CA ILE A 149 12.49 10.91 -14.17
C ILE A 149 12.36 12.36 -14.62
N VAL A 150 11.19 12.96 -14.41
CA VAL A 150 10.92 14.35 -14.82
C VAL A 150 11.92 15.30 -14.16
N ASN A 151 12.14 15.18 -12.84
CA ASN A 151 13.13 15.98 -12.14
C ASN A 151 14.54 15.79 -12.70
N PHE A 152 14.92 14.56 -13.05
CA PHE A 152 16.22 14.29 -13.67
C PHE A 152 16.34 14.96 -15.04
N LEU A 153 15.28 14.93 -15.85
CA LEU A 153 15.21 15.56 -17.17
C LEU A 153 15.18 17.08 -17.12
N GLU A 154 14.68 17.68 -16.04
CA GLU A 154 14.68 19.14 -15.86
C GLU A 154 16.03 19.68 -15.38
N GLN A 155 16.85 18.83 -14.78
CA GLN A 155 18.19 19.19 -14.29
C GLN A 155 19.30 18.98 -15.33
N ASN A 156 18.97 18.46 -16.52
CA ASN A 156 19.92 17.94 -17.51
C ASN A 156 19.62 18.36 -18.93
#